data_AF-A0A841IYV0-F1
#
_entry.id   AF-A0A841IYV0-F1
#
_cell.length_a   1.000
_cell.length_b   1.000
_cell.length_c   1.000
_cell.angle_alpha   90.00
_cell.angle_beta   90.00
_cell.angle_gamma   90.00
#
_symmetry.space_group_name_H-M   'P 1'
#
loop_
_entity.id
_entity.type
_entity.pdbx_description
1 polymer ?
#
loop_
_entity_poly.entity_id
_entity_poly.type
_entity_poly.pdbx_seq_one_letter_code
_entity_poly.pdbx_strand_id
1 'polypeptide(L)'
;MKTPFDTIVRIETRRVEEIRLAVHGEMAQVRQWAEAEQAVAHAMRAECESAASDPMLSTHAWLRARMADAATAARHRSASETALAQLRDKASNAYGALRVAQEAARRHREHIARQRSRFEQAEADDLSQARRLLRERRAAMTARWGGPA
;
A
#
# COMPACT_ATOMS: atom_id res chain seq x y z
N MET A 1 14.46 5.66 15.54
CA MET A 1 14.03 7.05 15.81
C MET A 1 12.55 7.13 15.43
N LYS A 2 11.65 7.39 16.38
CA LYS A 2 10.23 7.60 16.09
C LYS A 2 10.06 8.95 15.38
N THR A 3 9.25 9.00 14.33
CA THR A 3 8.86 10.25 13.67
C THR A 3 7.45 10.65 14.08
N PRO A 4 7.10 11.96 14.07
CA PRO A 4 5.71 12.40 14.28
C PRO A 4 4.71 11.80 13.26
N PHE A 5 5.21 11.33 12.11
CA PHE A 5 4.42 10.75 11.03
C PHE A 5 4.18 9.24 11.19
N ASP A 6 4.82 8.57 12.15
CA ASP A 6 4.73 7.10 12.30
C ASP A 6 3.29 6.62 12.54
N THR A 7 2.49 7.39 13.28
CA THR A 7 1.07 7.07 13.52
C THR A 7 0.27 7.09 12.22
N ILE A 8 0.49 8.11 11.38
CA ILE A 8 -0.20 8.25 10.09
C ILE A 8 0.24 7.12 9.15
N VAL A 9 1.54 6.85 9.06
CA VAL A 9 2.07 5.71 8.28
C VAL A 9 1.42 4.40 8.71
N ARG A 10 1.27 4.17 10.01
CA ARG A 10 0.63 2.95 10.53
C ARG A 10 -0.84 2.86 10.13
N ILE A 11 -1.58 3.97 10.25
CA ILE A 11 -3.00 4.02 9.87
C ILE A 11 -3.17 3.72 8.38
N GLU A 12 -2.40 4.40 7.52
CA GLU A 12 -2.49 4.20 6.08
C GLU A 12 -2.02 2.80 5.65
N THR A 13 -1.01 2.24 6.33
CA THR A 13 -0.59 0.84 6.09
C THR A 13 -1.73 -0.12 6.39
N ARG A 14 -2.41 0.04 7.53
CA ARG A 14 -3.57 -0.79 7.87
C ARG A 14 -4.71 -0.63 6.86
N ARG A 15 -4.97 0.59 6.41
CA ARG A 15 -5.99 0.88 5.38
C ARG A 15 -5.68 0.17 4.06
N VAL A 16 -4.41 0.17 3.63
CA VAL A 16 -3.98 -0.58 2.44
C VAL A 16 -4.21 -2.09 2.62
N GLU A 17 -3.86 -2.65 3.77
CA GLU A 17 -4.09 -4.09 4.04
C GLU A 17 -5.57 -4.45 4.07
N GLU A 18 -6.43 -3.62 4.67
CA GLU A 18 -7.88 -3.81 4.67
C GLU A 18 -8.45 -3.83 3.23
N ILE A 19 -8.00 -2.90 2.38
CA ILE A 19 -8.40 -2.86 0.97
C ILE A 19 -7.88 -4.11 0.23
N ARG A 20 -6.65 -4.54 0.50
CA ARG A 20 -6.06 -5.74 -0.13
C ARG A 20 -6.87 -7.00 0.20
N LEU A 21 -7.28 -7.15 1.45
CA LEU A 21 -8.15 -8.26 1.88
C LEU A 21 -9.51 -8.20 1.19
N ALA A 22 -10.13 -7.02 1.10
CA ALA A 22 -11.40 -6.84 0.40
C ALA A 22 -11.30 -7.19 -1.09
N VAL A 23 -10.24 -6.75 -1.78
CA VAL A 23 -9.98 -7.11 -3.18
C VAL A 23 -9.85 -8.62 -3.34
N HIS A 24 -9.12 -9.28 -2.43
CA HIS A 24 -8.97 -10.73 -2.49
C HIS A 24 -10.31 -11.46 -2.33
N GLY A 25 -11.16 -11.00 -1.39
CA GLY A 25 -12.50 -11.53 -1.20
C GLY A 25 -13.39 -11.37 -2.43
N GLU A 26 -13.41 -10.19 -3.05
CA GLU A 26 -14.19 -9.96 -4.27
C GLU A 26 -13.65 -10.74 -5.48
N MET A 27 -12.33 -10.88 -5.63
CA MET A 27 -11.74 -11.73 -6.67
C MET A 27 -12.14 -13.21 -6.50
N ALA A 28 -12.21 -13.70 -5.26
CA ALA A 28 -12.68 -15.04 -4.97
C ALA A 28 -14.17 -15.21 -5.34
N GLN A 29 -15.02 -14.23 -5.03
CA GLN A 29 -16.43 -14.23 -5.44
C GLN A 29 -16.59 -14.24 -6.97
N VAL A 30 -15.87 -13.38 -7.70
CA VAL A 30 -15.93 -13.38 -9.19
C VAL A 30 -15.55 -14.74 -9.74
N ARG A 31 -14.51 -15.39 -9.19
CA ARG A 31 -14.10 -16.74 -9.61
C ARG A 31 -15.20 -17.76 -9.32
N GLN A 32 -15.78 -17.74 -8.13
CA GLN A 32 -16.86 -18.65 -7.75
C GLN A 32 -18.07 -18.51 -8.68
N TRP A 33 -18.46 -17.29 -9.02
CA TRP A 33 -19.57 -17.06 -9.96
C TRP A 33 -19.23 -17.51 -11.39
N ALA A 34 -18.00 -17.29 -11.84
CA ALA A 34 -17.55 -17.80 -13.15
C ALA A 34 -17.56 -19.34 -13.21
N GLU A 35 -17.15 -20.02 -12.14
CA GLU A 35 -17.23 -21.48 -12.02
C GLU A 35 -18.69 -21.97 -12.00
N ALA A 36 -19.58 -21.26 -11.29
CA ALA A 36 -21.01 -21.56 -11.27
C ALA A 36 -21.67 -21.38 -12.66
N GLU A 37 -21.33 -20.32 -13.39
CA GLU A 37 -21.77 -20.10 -14.77
C GLU A 37 -21.34 -21.24 -15.69
N GLN A 38 -20.08 -21.69 -15.57
CA GLN A 38 -19.57 -22.83 -16.34
C GLN A 38 -20.32 -24.13 -15.99
N ALA A 39 -20.57 -24.38 -14.71
CA ALA A 39 -21.31 -25.57 -14.25
C ALA A 39 -22.75 -25.58 -14.80
N VAL A 40 -23.44 -24.44 -14.77
CA VAL A 40 -24.79 -24.31 -15.37
C VAL A 40 -24.74 -24.55 -16.88
N ALA A 41 -23.76 -23.97 -17.59
CA ALA A 41 -23.61 -24.17 -19.03
C ALA A 41 -23.28 -25.63 -19.41
N HIS A 42 -22.55 -26.35 -18.57
CA HIS A 42 -22.32 -27.79 -18.74
C HIS A 42 -23.60 -28.60 -18.51
N ALA A 43 -24.35 -28.30 -17.45
CA ALA A 43 -25.63 -28.96 -17.18
C ALA A 43 -26.65 -28.71 -18.31
N MET A 44 -26.72 -27.49 -18.85
CA MET A 44 -27.53 -27.13 -20.03
C MET A 44 -27.23 -27.99 -21.25
N ARG A 45 -25.96 -28.20 -21.57
CA ARG A 45 -25.57 -29.05 -22.70
C ARG A 45 -25.98 -30.50 -22.50
N ALA A 46 -25.71 -31.06 -21.32
CA ALA A 46 -26.05 -32.46 -21.01
C ALA A 46 -27.57 -32.73 -21.06
N GLU A 47 -28.38 -31.79 -20.58
CA GLU A 47 -29.83 -31.91 -20.64
C GLU A 47 -30.36 -31.77 -22.08
N CYS A 48 -29.83 -30.83 -22.87
CA CYS A 48 -30.19 -30.69 -24.27
C CYS A 48 -29.86 -31.96 -25.09
N GLU A 49 -28.71 -32.58 -24.82
CA GLU A 49 -28.32 -33.86 -25.44
C GLU A 49 -29.29 -34.98 -25.04
N SER A 50 -29.69 -35.04 -23.77
CA SER A 50 -30.64 -36.04 -23.27
C SER A 50 -32.04 -35.84 -23.85
N ALA A 51 -32.54 -34.61 -23.90
CA ALA A 51 -33.84 -34.27 -24.47
C ALA A 51 -33.91 -34.48 -25.99
N ALA A 52 -32.79 -34.30 -26.70
CA ALA A 52 -32.70 -34.62 -28.12
C ALA A 52 -32.84 -36.14 -28.39
N SER A 53 -32.51 -36.99 -27.41
CA SER A 53 -32.61 -38.45 -27.52
C SER A 53 -34.00 -39.01 -27.19
N ASP A 54 -34.84 -38.27 -26.47
CA ASP A 54 -36.20 -38.68 -26.09
C ASP A 54 -37.22 -37.54 -26.28
N PRO A 55 -38.01 -37.57 -27.36
CA PRO A 55 -39.05 -36.57 -27.64
C PRO A 55 -40.16 -36.47 -26.59
N MET A 56 -40.30 -37.42 -25.68
CA MET A 56 -41.31 -37.39 -24.61
C MET A 56 -40.87 -36.54 -23.40
N LEU A 57 -39.59 -36.17 -23.29
CA LEU A 57 -39.08 -35.32 -22.21
C LEU A 57 -39.40 -33.83 -22.44
N SER A 58 -40.27 -33.26 -21.60
CA SER A 58 -40.54 -31.81 -21.61
C SER A 58 -39.51 -31.04 -20.77
N THR A 59 -38.57 -30.38 -21.43
CA THR A 59 -37.48 -29.62 -20.78
C THR A 59 -37.85 -28.16 -20.42
N HIS A 60 -39.06 -27.70 -20.72
CA HIS A 60 -39.42 -26.27 -20.65
C HIS A 60 -39.36 -25.67 -19.23
N ALA A 61 -39.83 -26.39 -18.22
CA ALA A 61 -39.79 -25.90 -16.83
C ALA A 61 -38.35 -25.86 -16.30
N TRP A 62 -37.57 -26.88 -16.64
CA TRP A 62 -36.16 -26.97 -16.29
C TRP A 62 -35.33 -25.87 -16.95
N LEU A 63 -35.54 -25.62 -18.25
CA LEU A 63 -34.83 -24.58 -19.00
C LEU A 63 -35.12 -23.19 -18.41
N ARG A 64 -36.39 -22.91 -18.06
CA ARG A 64 -36.75 -21.65 -17.38
C ARG A 64 -36.04 -21.47 -16.05
N ALA A 65 -35.95 -22.53 -15.23
CA ALA A 65 -35.22 -22.49 -13.97
C ALA A 65 -33.73 -22.20 -14.21
N ARG A 66 -33.09 -22.87 -15.18
CA ARG A 66 -31.67 -22.65 -15.51
C ARG A 66 -31.37 -21.27 -16.09
N MET A 67 -32.27 -20.72 -16.90
CA MET A 67 -32.15 -19.34 -17.36
C MET A 67 -32.24 -18.34 -16.20
N ALA A 68 -33.10 -18.60 -15.21
CA ALA A 68 -33.19 -17.77 -14.01
C ALA A 68 -31.92 -17.86 -13.13
N ASP A 69 -31.36 -19.07 -12.98
CA ASP A 69 -30.08 -19.30 -12.30
C ASP A 69 -28.95 -18.52 -13.00
N ALA A 70 -28.84 -18.65 -14.32
CA ALA A 70 -27.83 -17.96 -15.13
C ALA A 70 -27.97 -16.43 -15.04
N ALA A 71 -29.19 -15.90 -15.11
CA ALA A 71 -29.45 -14.48 -14.93
C ALA A 71 -29.06 -13.98 -13.53
N THR A 72 -29.25 -14.82 -12.51
CA THR A 72 -28.84 -14.50 -11.13
C THR A 72 -27.33 -14.48 -10.99
N ALA A 73 -26.63 -15.48 -11.52
CA ALA A 73 -25.17 -15.53 -11.54
C ALA A 73 -24.57 -14.31 -12.28
N ALA A 74 -25.11 -13.95 -13.44
CA ALA A 74 -24.65 -12.78 -14.22
C ALA A 74 -24.83 -11.46 -13.43
N ARG A 75 -25.95 -11.30 -12.72
CA ARG A 75 -26.16 -10.14 -11.84
C ARG A 75 -25.14 -10.06 -10.71
N HIS A 76 -24.88 -11.18 -10.03
CA HIS A 76 -23.88 -11.21 -8.96
C HIS A 76 -22.48 -10.92 -9.47
N ARG A 77 -22.11 -11.50 -10.62
CA ARG A 77 -20.83 -11.24 -11.28
C ARG A 77 -20.65 -9.76 -11.60
N SER A 78 -21.64 -9.12 -12.21
CA SER A 78 -21.60 -7.69 -12.53
C SER A 78 -21.49 -6.82 -11.27
N ALA A 79 -22.17 -7.19 -10.19
CA ALA A 79 -22.05 -6.52 -8.89
C ALA A 79 -20.63 -6.64 -8.31
N SER A 80 -20.03 -7.84 -8.31
CA SER A 80 -18.66 -8.05 -7.83
C SER A 80 -17.62 -7.36 -8.72
N GLU A 81 -17.82 -7.32 -10.05
CA GLU A 81 -16.95 -6.57 -10.97
C GLU A 81 -17.01 -5.06 -10.68
N THR A 82 -18.19 -4.53 -10.40
CA THR A 82 -18.39 -3.13 -9.98
C THR A 82 -17.71 -2.86 -8.63
N ALA A 83 -17.85 -3.77 -7.66
CA ALA A 83 -17.19 -3.66 -6.37
C ALA A 83 -15.65 -3.67 -6.52
N LEU A 84 -15.11 -4.53 -7.39
CA LEU A 84 -13.68 -4.55 -7.71
C LEU A 84 -13.19 -3.24 -8.33
N ALA A 85 -13.96 -2.64 -9.24
CA ALA A 85 -13.61 -1.33 -9.81
C ALA A 85 -13.51 -0.26 -8.71
N GLN A 86 -14.51 -0.19 -7.83
CA GLN A 86 -14.50 0.74 -6.70
C GLN A 86 -13.33 0.48 -5.72
N LEU A 87 -13.01 -0.80 -5.48
CA LEU A 87 -11.88 -1.16 -4.62
C LEU A 87 -10.53 -0.79 -5.25
N ARG A 88 -10.39 -0.86 -6.58
CA ARG A 88 -9.18 -0.40 -7.29
C ARG A 88 -8.98 1.11 -7.13
N ASP A 89 -10.05 1.90 -7.25
CA ASP A 89 -9.98 3.34 -7.03
C ASP A 89 -9.63 3.68 -5.58
N LYS A 90 -10.26 2.99 -4.62
CA LYS A 90 -9.92 3.11 -3.19
C LYS A 90 -8.47 2.72 -2.92
N ALA A 91 -7.97 1.65 -3.55
CA ALA A 91 -6.60 1.20 -3.43
C ALA A 91 -5.62 2.27 -3.94
N SER A 92 -5.86 2.81 -5.14
CA SER A 92 -5.03 3.88 -5.73
C SER A 92 -4.89 5.06 -4.77
N ASN A 93 -6.01 5.52 -4.20
CA ASN A 93 -6.02 6.62 -3.24
C ASN A 93 -5.28 6.29 -1.93
N ALA A 94 -5.50 5.08 -1.37
CA ALA A 94 -4.84 4.66 -0.13
C ALA A 94 -3.33 4.47 -0.30
N TYR A 95 -2.89 3.90 -1.43
CA TYR A 95 -1.47 3.80 -1.76
C TYR A 95 -0.84 5.19 -1.92
N GLY A 96 -1.53 6.12 -2.59
CA GLY A 96 -1.09 7.51 -2.70
C GLY A 96 -0.88 8.15 -1.33
N ALA A 97 -1.87 8.05 -0.44
CA ALA A 97 -1.80 8.58 0.92
C ALA A 97 -0.66 7.97 1.74
N LEU A 98 -0.50 6.63 1.68
CA LEU A 98 0.60 5.94 2.34
C LEU A 98 1.96 6.43 1.85
N ARG A 99 2.13 6.60 0.53
CA ARG A 99 3.40 7.07 -0.05
C ARG A 99 3.73 8.49 0.40
N VAL A 100 2.74 9.39 0.46
CA VAL A 100 2.92 10.74 0.98
C VAL A 100 3.34 10.71 2.45
N ALA A 101 2.70 9.88 3.28
CA ALA A 101 3.05 9.76 4.70
C ALA A 101 4.48 9.20 4.91
N GLN A 102 4.85 8.18 4.14
CA GLN A 102 6.21 7.60 4.17
C GLN A 102 7.27 8.62 3.75
N GLU A 103 6.99 9.41 2.71
CA GLU A 103 7.88 10.45 2.22
C GLU A 103 8.05 11.58 3.24
N ALA A 104 6.96 12.01 3.90
CA ALA A 104 7.04 12.98 4.99
C ALA A 104 7.90 12.46 6.16
N ALA A 105 7.71 11.20 6.56
CA ALA A 105 8.53 10.55 7.58
C ALA A 105 10.00 10.46 7.17
N ARG A 106 10.31 10.18 5.91
CA ARG A 106 11.68 10.15 5.37
C ARG A 106 12.33 11.53 5.44
N ARG A 107 11.67 12.56 4.89
CA ARG A 107 12.18 13.95 4.89
C ARG A 107 12.43 14.47 6.30
N HIS A 108 11.55 14.12 7.24
CA HIS A 108 11.75 14.49 8.64
C HIS A 108 13.00 13.86 9.23
N ARG A 109 13.23 12.56 9.00
CA ARG A 109 14.46 11.88 9.47
C ARG A 109 15.72 12.51 8.88
N GLU A 110 15.70 12.83 7.59
CA GLU A 110 16.81 13.51 6.91
C GLU A 110 17.05 14.93 7.43
N HIS A 111 15.98 15.66 7.78
CA HIS A 111 16.09 16.97 8.39
C HIS A 111 16.77 16.88 9.77
N ILE A 112 16.30 15.98 10.64
CA ILE A 112 16.89 15.76 11.97
C ILE A 112 18.35 15.30 11.86
N ALA A 113 18.67 14.40 10.93
CA ALA A 113 20.04 13.96 10.70
C ALA A 113 20.96 15.11 10.27
N ARG A 114 20.50 15.98 9.36
CA ARG A 114 21.24 17.19 8.96
C ARG A 114 21.41 18.17 10.10
N GLN A 115 20.40 18.37 10.95
CA GLN A 115 20.52 19.24 12.11
C GLN A 115 21.55 18.72 13.12
N ARG A 116 21.56 17.41 13.39
CA ARG A 116 22.56 16.78 14.27
C ARG A 116 23.97 16.94 13.71
N SER A 117 24.17 16.62 12.43
CA SER A 117 25.47 16.77 11.78
C SER A 117 25.98 18.22 11.81
N ARG A 118 25.11 19.22 11.61
CA ARG A 118 25.47 20.63 11.72
C ARG A 118 25.86 21.03 13.14
N PHE A 119 25.14 20.50 14.14
CA PHE A 119 25.45 20.75 15.55
C PHE A 119 26.81 20.15 15.93
N GLU A 120 27.06 18.90 15.56
CA GLU A 120 28.34 18.21 15.79
C GLU A 120 29.52 18.96 15.11
N GLN A 121 29.32 19.47 13.90
CA GLN A 121 30.31 20.29 13.20
C GLN A 121 30.56 21.62 13.90
N ALA A 122 29.51 22.33 14.31
CA ALA A 122 29.65 23.59 15.04
C ALA A 122 30.42 23.41 16.36
N GLU A 123 30.13 22.34 17.10
CA GLU A 123 30.84 22.02 18.35
C GLU A 123 32.34 21.71 18.09
N ALA A 124 32.63 20.96 17.02
CA ALA A 124 34.01 20.68 16.62
C ALA A 124 34.77 21.96 16.21
N ASP A 125 34.11 22.84 15.46
CA ASP A 125 34.66 24.12 15.02
C ASP A 125 34.95 25.03 16.21
N ASP A 126 34.02 25.15 17.16
CA ASP A 126 34.18 25.94 18.38
C ASP A 126 35.36 25.45 19.22
N LEU A 127 35.49 24.13 19.41
CA LEU A 127 36.62 23.51 20.11
C LEU A 127 37.94 23.78 19.38
N SER A 128 37.94 23.70 18.05
CA SER A 128 39.13 23.96 17.23
C SER A 128 39.58 25.43 17.36
N GLN A 129 38.63 26.37 17.33
CA GLN A 129 38.88 27.80 17.49
C GLN A 129 39.39 28.12 18.90
N ALA A 130 38.76 27.57 19.94
CA ALA A 130 39.23 27.73 21.32
C ALA A 130 40.67 27.23 21.51
N ARG A 131 41.00 26.05 20.96
CA ARG A 131 42.38 25.51 20.97
C ARG A 131 43.37 26.37 20.20
N ARG A 132 42.94 26.99 19.10
CA ARG A 132 43.78 27.91 18.31
C ARG A 132 44.07 29.18 19.11
N LEU A 133 43.04 29.83 19.67
CA LEU A 133 43.18 31.05 20.47
C LEU A 133 44.06 30.83 21.71
N LEU A 134 43.94 29.67 22.37
CA LEU A 134 44.82 29.31 23.49
C LEU A 134 46.29 29.18 23.06
N ARG A 135 46.55 28.59 21.89
CA ARG A 135 47.92 28.48 21.33
C ARG A 135 48.49 29.85 20.99
N GLU A 136 47.70 30.70 20.33
CA GLU A 136 48.08 32.08 19.99
C GLU A 136 48.38 32.90 21.26
N ARG A 137 47.56 32.78 22.31
CA ARG A 137 47.83 33.40 23.62
C ARG A 137 49.13 32.92 24.26
N ARG A 138 49.41 31.61 24.25
CA ARG A 138 50.66 31.05 24.79
C ARG A 138 51.89 31.53 24.00
N ALA A 139 51.80 31.57 22.68
CA ALA A 139 52.86 32.10 21.82
C ALA A 139 53.12 33.59 22.09
N ALA A 140 52.06 34.39 22.24
CA ALA A 140 52.19 35.81 22.58
C ALA A 140 52.81 36.03 23.98
N MET A 141 52.45 35.20 24.98
CA MET A 141 53.07 35.29 26.31
C MET A 141 54.55 34.91 26.27
N THR A 142 54.92 33.83 25.59
CA THR A 142 56.34 33.41 25.50
C THR A 142 57.19 34.43 24.75
N ALA A 143 56.70 35.02 23.67
CA ALA A 143 57.38 36.10 22.95
C ALA A 143 57.56 37.37 23.80
N ARG A 144 56.64 37.64 24.74
CA ARG A 144 56.70 38.81 25.63
C ARG A 144 57.66 38.64 26.81
N TRP A 145 58.03 37.41 27.17
CA TRP A 145 58.99 37.09 28.24
C TRP A 145 60.36 36.65 27.72
N GLY A 146 60.50 36.33 26.43
CA GLY A 146 61.76 35.98 25.76
C GLY A 146 62.41 37.13 24.99
N GLY A 147 62.31 38.38 25.50
CA GLY A 147 63.05 39.51 24.93
C GLY A 147 64.56 39.27 25.01
N PRO A 148 65.34 39.66 23.98
CA PRO A 148 66.77 39.36 23.92
C PRO A 148 67.51 40.01 25.10
N ALA A 149 68.35 39.20 25.75
CA ALA A 149 69.41 39.66 26.65
C ALA A 149 70.48 40.44 25.89
#